data_AF-A0A1J4KGB4-F1
#
_entry.id   AF-A0A1J4KGB4-F1
#
_cell.length_a   1.000
_cell.length_b   1.000
_cell.length_c   1.000
_cell.angle_alpha   90.00
_cell.angle_beta   90.00
_cell.angle_gamma   90.00
#
_symmetry.space_group_name_H-M   'P 1'
#
loop_
_entity.id
_entity.type
_entity.pdbx_description
1 polymer ?
#
loop_
_entity_poly.entity_id
_entity_poly.type
_entity_poly.pdbx_seq_one_letter_code
_entity_poly.pdbx_strand_id
1 'polypeptide(L)'
;MENPAEVQELRNKLRMLKFSQEDKFLNLVRKQQRSIAKQRQANETLRNEIAQYEFQIGRIEELTIAYKNNEELLRLNSQQKNYTNKLSVLSADFSAEDQKRKRLEEEVSKARSAAGGIFAQARENEAVMKDLHTMENRLDKALMRYNSSLAKLAALRSQIDEIRKDRNTFRNVIRKALSDRALKEEEMNTLISNSNQAYADRDRLMMELVQLKSAEKEDVQTFQTELSRCEQRIENQRITQNHPRDQAQPILSRDSQIGSSSDQQEELTALTENYQTTITQTLDNLSMSSVEELINEAQRLESENFSLYNFVVENAAIRTDLQDQLDQLEQTEKELLDQSQMTEEQLSEKLTVITNNINSTSQELNDLKTQHKKDKTEFKEIYEKLEDLFNELGCSWEHAPDEKKHITIANSRFVMTTIEKCLMEMMRDTCDKARMQYAVRYADPQSILADDRTETTVSRISLHQRSSQDREIPKSIESTRPLTLEEIRELL
;
A
#
# COMPACT_ATOMS: atom_id res chain seq x y z
N MET A 1 85.37 57.28 -176.19
CA MET A 1 84.53 56.09 -176.36
C MET A 1 83.29 56.29 -175.50
N GLU A 2 82.16 56.47 -176.17
CA GLU A 2 80.88 56.82 -175.59
C GLU A 2 80.10 55.56 -175.19
N ASN A 3 79.40 55.61 -174.06
CA ASN A 3 78.14 54.88 -173.90
C ASN A 3 77.08 55.82 -173.27
N PRO A 4 76.22 56.46 -174.08
CA PRO A 4 75.22 57.44 -173.63
C PRO A 4 74.14 56.90 -172.67
N ALA A 5 74.05 55.59 -172.45
CA ALA A 5 73.04 54.97 -171.61
C ALA A 5 73.25 55.18 -170.09
N GLU A 6 74.50 55.22 -169.61
CA GLU A 6 74.78 55.33 -168.16
C GLU A 6 74.43 56.70 -167.58
N VAL A 7 74.57 57.77 -168.36
CA VAL A 7 74.29 59.15 -167.91
C VAL A 7 72.79 59.39 -167.72
N GLN A 8 71.94 58.72 -168.52
CA GLN A 8 70.48 58.80 -168.38
C GLN A 8 69.99 58.04 -167.13
N GLU A 9 70.62 56.89 -166.81
CA GLU A 9 70.23 56.06 -165.67
C GLU A 9 70.58 56.73 -164.32
N LEU A 10 71.75 57.39 -164.26
CA LEU A 10 72.17 58.14 -163.07
C LEU A 10 71.29 59.36 -162.78
N ARG A 11 70.80 60.06 -163.81
CA ARG A 11 69.84 61.18 -163.63
C ARG A 11 68.48 60.71 -163.12
N ASN A 12 67.99 59.56 -163.59
CA ASN A 12 66.73 59.00 -163.09
C ASN A 12 66.86 58.50 -161.64
N LYS A 13 67.98 57.87 -161.28
CA LYS A 13 68.23 57.43 -159.89
C LYS A 13 68.31 58.61 -158.91
N LEU A 14 68.93 59.73 -159.30
CA LEU A 14 69.04 60.91 -158.43
C LEU A 14 67.68 61.62 -158.22
N ARG A 15 66.80 61.64 -159.25
CA ARG A 15 65.48 62.25 -159.13
C ARG A 15 64.54 61.42 -158.25
N MET A 16 64.60 60.09 -158.34
CA MET A 16 63.81 59.18 -157.48
C MET A 16 64.25 59.23 -156.01
N LEU A 17 65.55 59.45 -155.74
CA LEU A 17 66.06 59.53 -154.37
C LEU A 17 65.60 60.80 -153.65
N LYS A 18 65.54 61.96 -154.34
CA LYS A 18 65.08 63.23 -153.74
C LYS A 18 63.61 63.22 -153.37
N PHE A 19 62.73 62.73 -154.25
CA PHE A 19 61.29 62.65 -153.94
C PHE A 19 60.98 61.66 -152.80
N SER A 20 61.77 60.58 -152.65
CA SER A 20 61.55 59.59 -151.57
C SER A 20 61.89 60.10 -150.16
N GLN A 21 62.80 61.08 -150.03
CA GLN A 21 63.20 61.60 -148.71
C GLN A 21 62.23 62.66 -148.15
N GLU A 22 61.65 63.53 -148.98
CA GLU A 22 60.69 64.57 -148.51
C GLU A 22 59.35 63.97 -148.04
N ASP A 23 58.84 62.94 -148.71
CA ASP A 23 57.56 62.30 -148.34
C ASP A 23 57.64 61.57 -146.99
N LYS A 24 58.81 61.05 -146.61
CA LYS A 24 59.00 60.37 -145.31
C LYS A 24 58.97 61.37 -144.15
N PHE A 25 59.57 62.55 -144.30
CA PHE A 25 59.60 63.57 -143.26
C PHE A 25 58.22 64.18 -143.03
N LEU A 26 57.49 64.48 -144.11
CA LEU A 26 56.14 65.04 -144.02
C LEU A 26 55.15 64.08 -143.36
N ASN A 27 55.24 62.78 -143.66
CA ASN A 27 54.43 61.76 -143.02
C ASN A 27 54.76 61.57 -141.52
N LEU A 28 56.03 61.68 -141.14
CA LEU A 28 56.45 61.62 -139.73
C LEU A 28 55.89 62.81 -138.93
N VAL A 29 55.98 64.03 -139.47
CA VAL A 29 55.45 65.24 -138.83
C VAL A 29 53.92 65.16 -138.70
N ARG A 30 53.19 64.71 -139.72
CA ARG A 30 51.74 64.51 -139.63
C ARG A 30 51.38 63.45 -138.57
N LYS A 31 52.15 62.37 -138.46
CA LYS A 31 51.93 61.33 -137.44
C LYS A 31 52.19 61.88 -136.04
N GLN A 32 53.25 62.68 -135.86
CA GLN A 32 53.54 63.37 -134.60
C GLN A 32 52.46 64.38 -134.23
N GLN A 33 51.99 65.20 -135.18
CA GLN A 33 50.90 66.16 -134.95
C GLN A 33 49.58 65.46 -134.54
N ARG A 34 49.23 64.33 -135.17
CA ARG A 34 48.08 63.52 -134.74
C ARG A 34 48.28 62.92 -133.34
N SER A 35 49.50 62.47 -133.01
CA SER A 35 49.82 61.97 -131.67
C SER A 35 49.72 63.05 -130.60
N ILE A 36 50.21 64.26 -130.89
CA ILE A 36 50.13 65.43 -130.01
C ILE A 36 48.67 65.85 -129.83
N ALA A 37 47.86 65.86 -130.90
CA ALA A 37 46.43 66.16 -130.79
C ALA A 37 45.69 65.15 -129.90
N LYS A 38 45.97 63.85 -130.05
CA LYS A 38 45.42 62.80 -129.17
C LYS A 38 45.87 62.97 -127.72
N GLN A 39 47.15 63.29 -127.48
CA GLN A 39 47.66 63.55 -126.13
C GLN A 39 47.03 64.80 -125.52
N ARG A 40 46.80 65.86 -126.30
CA ARG A 40 46.09 67.05 -125.81
C ARG A 40 44.65 66.72 -125.41
N GLN A 41 43.93 65.98 -126.26
CA GLN A 41 42.58 65.53 -125.94
C GLN A 41 42.56 64.65 -124.68
N ALA A 42 43.50 63.71 -124.54
CA ALA A 42 43.62 62.87 -123.34
C ALA A 42 43.99 63.67 -122.09
N ASN A 43 44.86 64.68 -122.21
CA ASN A 43 45.18 65.58 -121.10
C ASN A 43 43.99 66.45 -120.71
N GLU A 44 43.15 66.85 -121.68
CA GLU A 44 41.94 67.61 -121.43
C GLU A 44 40.87 66.75 -120.74
N THR A 45 40.70 65.48 -121.13
CA THR A 45 39.82 64.54 -120.42
C THR A 45 40.30 64.28 -118.99
N LEU A 46 41.60 64.03 -118.80
CA LEU A 46 42.17 63.81 -117.46
C LEU A 46 42.04 65.05 -116.57
N ARG A 47 42.21 66.26 -117.12
CA ARG A 47 41.98 67.50 -116.36
C ARG A 47 40.54 67.65 -115.92
N ASN A 48 39.59 67.30 -116.79
CA ASN A 48 38.17 67.34 -116.45
C ASN A 48 37.82 66.28 -115.38
N GLU A 49 38.41 65.08 -115.45
CA GLU A 49 38.24 64.05 -114.43
C GLU A 49 38.84 64.47 -113.07
N ILE A 50 40.05 65.04 -113.08
CA ILE A 50 40.68 65.57 -111.86
C ILE A 50 39.80 66.65 -111.22
N ALA A 51 39.28 67.60 -112.01
CA ALA A 51 38.39 68.64 -111.50
C ALA A 51 37.09 68.05 -110.90
N GLN A 52 36.54 66.98 -111.48
CA GLN A 52 35.38 66.29 -110.92
C GLN A 52 35.71 65.57 -109.60
N TYR A 53 36.86 64.88 -109.50
CA TYR A 53 37.27 64.24 -108.26
C TYR A 53 37.59 65.25 -107.16
N GLU A 54 38.26 66.35 -107.48
CA GLU A 54 38.51 67.44 -106.53
C GLU A 54 37.20 68.02 -105.97
N PHE A 55 36.20 68.22 -106.82
CA PHE A 55 34.87 68.66 -106.39
C PHE A 55 34.18 67.63 -105.47
N GLN A 56 34.26 66.34 -105.81
CA GLN A 56 33.68 65.27 -104.98
C GLN A 56 34.37 65.14 -103.62
N ILE A 57 35.70 65.22 -103.59
CA ILE A 57 36.50 65.20 -102.36
C ILE A 57 36.12 66.37 -101.48
N GLY A 58 36.08 67.60 -102.01
CA GLY A 58 35.68 68.78 -101.26
C GLY A 58 34.29 68.63 -100.64
N ARG A 59 33.32 68.10 -101.40
CA ARG A 59 31.97 67.84 -100.86
C ARG A 59 31.95 66.79 -99.75
N ILE A 60 32.77 65.74 -99.86
CA ILE A 60 32.88 64.70 -98.82
C ILE A 60 33.55 65.28 -97.57
N GLU A 61 34.56 66.12 -97.73
CA GLU A 61 35.23 66.80 -96.62
C GLU A 61 34.28 67.73 -95.88
N GLU A 62 33.49 68.54 -96.59
CA GLU A 62 32.45 69.38 -95.99
C GLU A 62 31.42 68.57 -95.20
N LEU A 63 30.91 67.48 -95.77
CA LEU A 63 29.98 66.58 -95.08
C LEU A 63 30.62 65.91 -93.86
N THR A 64 31.90 65.57 -93.94
CA THR A 64 32.65 64.96 -92.83
C THR A 64 32.84 65.96 -91.68
N ILE A 65 33.14 67.22 -92.00
CA ILE A 65 33.27 68.30 -91.02
C ILE A 65 31.91 68.57 -90.37
N ALA A 66 30.83 68.64 -91.16
CA ALA A 66 29.48 68.80 -90.64
C ALA A 66 29.06 67.64 -89.73
N TYR A 67 29.42 66.40 -90.07
CA TYR A 67 29.14 65.23 -89.24
C TYR A 67 29.95 65.23 -87.92
N LYS A 68 31.24 65.58 -87.99
CA LYS A 68 32.11 65.65 -86.80
C LYS A 68 31.73 66.78 -85.85
N ASN A 69 31.27 67.91 -86.39
CA ASN A 69 30.88 69.09 -85.64
C ASN A 69 29.38 69.11 -85.30
N ASN A 70 28.65 68.03 -85.58
CA ASN A 70 27.26 67.92 -85.18
C ASN A 70 27.17 67.79 -83.65
N GLU A 71 26.82 68.90 -82.99
CA GLU A 71 26.73 69.00 -81.54
C GLU A 71 25.75 67.99 -80.93
N GLU A 72 24.65 67.69 -81.63
CA GLU A 72 23.66 66.72 -81.18
C GLU A 72 24.24 65.30 -81.18
N LEU A 73 25.00 64.94 -82.21
CA LEU A 73 25.68 63.64 -82.31
C LEU A 73 26.77 63.49 -81.25
N LEU A 74 27.54 64.55 -80.98
CA LEU A 74 28.52 64.58 -79.89
C LEU A 74 27.87 64.44 -78.51
N ARG A 75 26.74 65.14 -78.29
CA ARG A 75 25.96 65.03 -77.05
C ARG A 75 25.40 63.62 -76.87
N LEU A 76 24.82 63.02 -77.90
CA LEU A 76 24.32 61.64 -77.87
C LEU A 76 25.45 60.64 -77.61
N ASN A 77 26.62 60.80 -78.23
CA ASN A 77 27.78 59.95 -77.97
C ASN A 77 28.28 60.07 -76.52
N SER A 78 28.29 61.29 -75.96
CA SER A 78 28.61 61.52 -74.55
C SER A 78 27.59 60.86 -73.61
N GLN A 79 26.29 60.98 -73.92
CA GLN A 79 25.23 60.30 -73.17
C GLN A 79 25.36 58.78 -73.27
N GLN A 80 25.64 58.24 -74.45
CA GLN A 80 25.89 56.81 -74.65
C GLN A 80 27.03 56.34 -73.75
N LYS A 81 28.19 57.02 -73.77
CA LYS A 81 29.33 56.70 -72.90
C LYS A 81 28.95 56.76 -71.42
N ASN A 82 28.19 57.78 -71.00
CA ASN A 82 27.72 57.90 -69.62
C ASN A 82 26.81 56.75 -69.20
N TYR A 83 25.86 56.35 -70.05
CA TYR A 83 24.98 55.22 -69.77
C TYR A 83 25.72 53.88 -69.82
N THR A 84 26.67 53.70 -70.74
CA THR A 84 27.54 52.51 -70.78
C THR A 84 28.37 52.41 -69.50
N ASN A 85 28.95 53.51 -69.02
CA ASN A 85 29.70 53.52 -67.75
C ASN A 85 28.80 53.19 -66.56
N LYS A 86 27.60 53.80 -66.48
CA LYS A 86 26.62 53.49 -65.42
C LYS A 86 26.19 52.02 -65.46
N LEU A 87 25.96 51.47 -66.65
CA LEU A 87 25.60 50.07 -66.83
C LEU A 87 26.74 49.14 -66.40
N SER A 88 27.99 49.51 -66.71
CA SER A 88 29.17 48.75 -66.26
C SER A 88 29.29 48.72 -64.73
N VAL A 89 29.07 49.86 -64.06
CA VAL A 89 29.09 49.93 -62.60
C VAL A 89 27.96 49.10 -62.00
N LEU A 90 26.72 49.29 -62.47
CA LEU A 90 25.57 48.51 -62.00
C LEU A 90 25.75 47.01 -62.23
N SER A 91 26.36 46.60 -63.35
CA SER A 91 26.67 45.19 -63.62
C SER A 91 27.71 44.64 -62.65
N ALA A 92 28.70 45.44 -62.25
CA ALA A 92 29.70 45.04 -61.26
C ALA A 92 29.08 44.93 -59.86
N ASP A 93 28.27 45.92 -59.46
CA ASP A 93 27.56 45.93 -58.18
C ASP A 93 26.59 44.74 -58.07
N PHE A 94 25.84 44.46 -59.14
CA PHE A 94 24.95 43.30 -59.22
C PHE A 94 25.72 41.99 -59.05
N SER A 95 26.89 41.86 -59.70
CA SER A 95 27.73 40.68 -59.56
C SER A 95 28.26 40.52 -58.12
N ALA A 96 28.64 41.61 -57.48
CA ALA A 96 29.11 41.60 -56.09
C ALA A 96 27.99 41.20 -55.11
N GLU A 97 26.78 41.75 -55.26
CA GLU A 97 25.63 41.39 -54.43
C GLU A 97 25.15 39.96 -54.70
N ASP A 98 25.19 39.46 -55.95
CA ASP A 98 24.87 38.05 -56.23
C ASP A 98 25.89 37.10 -55.59
N GLN A 99 27.18 37.45 -55.57
CA GLN A 99 28.19 36.69 -54.83
C GLN A 99 27.93 36.70 -53.32
N LYS A 100 27.54 37.85 -52.75
CA LYS A 100 27.20 37.97 -51.33
C LYS A 100 25.95 37.16 -50.97
N ARG A 101 24.91 37.19 -51.82
CA ARG A 101 23.71 36.37 -51.68
C ARG A 101 24.07 34.88 -51.65
N LYS A 102 24.90 34.42 -52.58
CA LYS A 102 25.37 33.02 -52.62
C LYS A 102 26.12 32.62 -51.35
N ARG A 103 27.03 33.48 -50.84
CA ARG A 103 27.73 33.22 -49.58
C ARG A 103 26.77 33.11 -48.40
N LEU A 104 25.80 34.01 -48.29
CA LEU A 104 24.78 33.95 -47.24
C LEU A 104 23.90 32.71 -47.35
N GLU A 105 23.51 32.30 -48.56
CA GLU A 105 22.77 31.07 -48.79
C GLU A 105 23.57 29.83 -48.38
N GLU A 106 24.88 29.79 -48.67
CA GLU A 106 25.77 28.74 -48.21
C GLU A 106 25.93 28.72 -46.68
N GLU A 107 26.07 29.89 -46.04
CA GLU A 107 26.15 30.00 -44.58
C GLU A 107 24.85 29.54 -43.90
N VAL A 108 23.69 29.94 -44.42
CA VAL A 108 22.38 29.49 -43.93
C VAL A 108 22.23 27.98 -44.14
N SER A 109 22.66 27.45 -45.28
CA SER A 109 22.64 26.02 -45.56
C SER A 109 23.54 25.24 -44.59
N LYS A 110 24.77 25.73 -44.33
CA LYS A 110 25.70 25.15 -43.36
C LYS A 110 25.15 25.21 -41.94
N ALA A 111 24.53 26.32 -41.54
CA ALA A 111 23.91 26.45 -40.22
C ALA A 111 22.74 25.48 -40.06
N ARG A 112 21.89 25.32 -41.09
CA ARG A 112 20.78 24.36 -41.09
C ARG A 112 21.25 22.92 -41.04
N SER A 113 22.32 22.57 -41.76
CA SER A 113 22.89 21.21 -41.72
C SER A 113 23.59 20.92 -40.40
N ALA A 114 24.34 21.89 -39.85
CA ALA A 114 24.99 21.78 -38.54
C ALA A 114 23.96 21.65 -37.40
N ALA A 115 22.84 22.36 -37.49
CA ALA A 115 21.72 22.23 -36.54
C ALA A 115 20.93 20.91 -36.69
N GLY A 116 21.33 20.01 -37.59
CA GLY A 116 20.66 18.71 -37.79
C GLY A 116 19.27 18.79 -38.43
N GLY A 117 18.89 19.95 -38.96
CA GLY A 117 17.55 20.23 -39.47
C GLY A 117 16.52 20.49 -38.36
N ILE A 118 15.36 21.02 -38.75
CA ILE A 118 14.28 21.45 -37.83
C ILE A 118 13.80 20.29 -36.93
N PHE A 119 13.85 19.06 -37.43
CA PHE A 119 13.41 17.88 -36.70
C PHE A 119 14.41 17.36 -35.68
N ALA A 120 15.72 17.63 -35.83
CA ALA A 120 16.71 17.20 -34.83
C ALA A 120 16.52 17.97 -33.52
N GLN A 121 16.34 19.29 -33.60
CA GLN A 121 16.07 20.12 -32.42
C GLN A 121 14.74 19.74 -31.74
N ALA A 122 13.70 19.45 -32.52
CA ALA A 122 12.42 19.00 -31.97
C ALA A 122 12.55 17.64 -31.24
N ARG A 123 13.32 16.70 -31.81
CA ARG A 123 13.58 15.39 -31.21
C ARG A 123 14.44 15.48 -29.95
N GLU A 124 15.45 16.36 -29.96
CA GLU A 124 16.28 16.64 -28.78
C GLU A 124 15.43 17.24 -27.65
N ASN A 125 14.59 18.23 -27.95
CA ASN A 125 13.65 18.79 -26.98
C ASN A 125 12.68 17.72 -26.44
N GLU A 126 12.15 16.84 -27.30
CA GLU A 126 11.28 15.74 -26.86
C GLU A 126 12.02 14.75 -25.94
N ALA A 127 13.29 14.44 -26.24
CA ALA A 127 14.12 13.59 -25.39
C ALA A 127 14.37 14.23 -24.02
N VAL A 128 14.74 15.51 -23.99
CA VAL A 128 14.94 16.27 -22.75
C VAL A 128 13.66 16.32 -21.91
N MET A 129 12.49 16.50 -22.54
CA MET A 129 11.20 16.49 -21.83
C MET A 129 10.87 15.12 -21.23
N LYS A 130 11.17 14.02 -21.94
CA LYS A 130 11.00 12.65 -21.41
C LYS A 130 11.93 12.39 -20.23
N ASP A 131 13.18 12.85 -20.32
CA ASP A 131 14.15 12.72 -19.24
C ASP A 131 13.74 13.54 -18.01
N LEU A 132 13.25 14.77 -18.23
CA LEU A 132 12.73 15.63 -17.18
C LEU A 132 11.54 14.97 -16.46
N HIS A 133 10.57 14.45 -17.22
CA HIS A 133 9.44 13.73 -16.62
C HIS A 133 9.87 12.48 -15.86
N THR A 134 10.89 11.77 -16.35
CA THR A 134 11.45 10.61 -15.64
C THR A 134 12.11 11.02 -14.33
N MET A 135 12.85 12.13 -14.32
CA MET A 135 13.47 12.67 -13.11
C MET A 135 12.44 13.18 -12.11
N GLU A 136 11.39 13.86 -12.56
CA GLU A 136 10.25 14.28 -11.71
C GLU A 136 9.60 13.08 -11.05
N ASN A 137 9.25 12.04 -11.82
CA ASN A 137 8.66 10.81 -11.29
C ASN A 137 9.58 10.11 -10.28
N ARG A 138 10.90 10.16 -10.49
CA ARG A 138 11.88 9.61 -9.53
C ARG A 138 11.94 10.43 -8.25
N LEU A 139 11.88 11.76 -8.38
CA LEU A 139 11.84 12.68 -7.25
C LEU A 139 10.58 12.46 -6.41
N ASP A 140 9.41 12.37 -7.05
CA ASP A 140 8.14 12.11 -6.36
C ASP A 140 8.17 10.77 -5.61
N LYS A 141 8.68 9.71 -6.25
CA LYS A 141 8.86 8.41 -5.57
C LYS A 141 9.82 8.51 -4.39
N ALA A 142 10.90 9.29 -4.51
CA ALA A 142 11.84 9.52 -3.41
C ALA A 142 11.19 10.32 -2.27
N LEU A 143 10.40 11.35 -2.57
CA LEU A 143 9.64 12.14 -1.61
C LEU A 143 8.58 11.30 -0.88
N MET A 144 7.84 10.46 -1.61
CA MET A 144 6.89 9.52 -0.99
C MET A 144 7.59 8.54 -0.04
N ARG A 145 8.75 8.00 -0.44
CA ARG A 145 9.56 7.12 0.43
C ARG A 145 10.08 7.88 1.66
N TYR A 146 10.56 9.10 1.49
CA TYR A 146 11.03 9.94 2.59
C TYR A 146 9.90 10.24 3.59
N ASN A 147 8.74 10.66 3.10
CA ASN A 147 7.57 10.93 3.94
C ASN A 147 7.06 9.66 4.65
N SER A 148 7.06 8.52 3.97
CA SER A 148 6.72 7.23 4.59
C SER A 148 7.72 6.85 5.69
N SER A 149 9.02 7.03 5.47
CA SER A 149 10.06 6.82 6.49
C SER A 149 9.91 7.80 7.66
N LEU A 150 9.53 9.05 7.39
CA LEU A 150 9.29 10.05 8.43
C LEU A 150 8.08 9.68 9.30
N ALA A 151 7.00 9.18 8.70
CA ALA A 151 5.84 8.68 9.43
C ALA A 151 6.19 7.47 10.30
N LYS A 152 6.99 6.52 9.78
CA LYS A 152 7.51 5.39 10.56
C LYS A 152 8.38 5.86 11.73
N LEU A 153 9.25 6.84 11.50
CA LEU A 153 10.10 7.40 12.56
C LEU A 153 9.26 8.10 13.64
N ALA A 154 8.20 8.80 13.27
CA ALA A 154 7.27 9.41 14.22
C ALA A 154 6.55 8.34 15.07
N ALA A 155 6.08 7.26 14.44
CA ALA A 155 5.45 6.14 15.15
C ALA A 155 6.42 5.47 16.14
N LEU A 156 7.66 5.19 15.72
CA LEU A 156 8.70 4.63 16.59
C LEU A 156 9.04 5.56 17.76
N ARG A 157 9.09 6.88 17.54
CA ARG A 157 9.28 7.86 18.62
C ARG A 157 8.14 7.81 19.63
N SER A 158 6.89 7.73 19.15
CA SER A 158 5.72 7.58 20.03
C SER A 158 5.81 6.32 20.88
N GLN A 159 6.18 5.18 20.28
CA GLN A 159 6.36 3.92 21.00
C GLN A 159 7.48 4.01 22.05
N ILE A 160 8.60 4.66 21.72
CA ILE A 160 9.68 4.90 22.69
C ILE A 160 9.18 5.73 23.87
N ASP A 161 8.37 6.76 23.62
CA ASP A 161 7.83 7.62 24.67
C ASP A 161 6.80 6.89 25.55
N GLU A 162 5.96 6.02 24.97
CA GLU A 162 5.06 5.12 25.71
C GLU A 162 5.85 4.17 26.60
N ILE A 163 6.84 3.45 26.06
CA ILE A 163 7.69 2.53 26.83
C ILE A 163 8.44 3.27 27.94
N ARG A 164 8.87 4.51 27.71
CA ARG A 164 9.50 5.34 28.75
C ARG A 164 8.53 5.70 29.87
N LYS A 165 7.28 6.04 29.53
CA LYS A 165 6.22 6.30 30.50
C LYS A 165 5.94 5.07 31.33
N ASP A 166 5.78 3.91 30.68
CA ASP A 166 5.54 2.63 31.36
C ASP A 166 6.72 2.23 32.24
N ARG A 167 7.96 2.38 31.77
CA ARG A 167 9.14 2.16 32.62
C ARG A 167 9.14 3.06 33.85
N ASN A 168 8.64 4.29 33.74
CA ASN A 168 8.54 5.20 34.88
C ASN A 168 7.44 4.77 35.85
N THR A 169 6.28 4.34 35.36
CA THR A 169 5.20 3.80 36.22
C THR A 169 5.66 2.53 36.92
N PHE A 170 6.28 1.59 36.22
CA PHE A 170 6.84 0.37 36.81
C PHE A 170 7.90 0.67 37.87
N ARG A 171 8.82 1.62 37.62
CA ARG A 171 9.79 2.05 38.64
C ARG A 171 9.11 2.60 39.91
N ASN A 172 8.02 3.33 39.75
CA ASN A 172 7.27 3.85 40.90
C ASN A 172 6.57 2.73 41.68
N VAL A 173 5.98 1.76 40.98
CA VAL A 173 5.37 0.56 41.59
C VAL A 173 6.42 -0.25 42.35
N ILE A 174 7.58 -0.52 41.73
CA ILE A 174 8.68 -1.25 42.37
C ILE A 174 9.18 -0.49 43.60
N ARG A 175 9.39 0.82 43.51
CA ARG A 175 9.82 1.63 44.67
C ARG A 175 8.81 1.54 45.81
N LYS A 176 7.51 1.61 45.50
CA LYS A 176 6.45 1.47 46.49
C LYS A 176 6.46 0.08 47.13
N ALA A 177 6.52 -0.98 46.32
CA ALA A 177 6.57 -2.36 46.82
C ALA A 177 7.80 -2.63 47.71
N LEU A 178 8.97 -2.08 47.35
CA LEU A 178 10.16 -2.16 48.19
C LEU A 178 10.00 -1.42 49.52
N SER A 179 9.38 -0.23 49.50
CA SER A 179 9.07 0.53 50.72
C SER A 179 8.08 -0.22 51.61
N ASP A 180 7.01 -0.77 51.03
CA ASP A 180 5.98 -1.53 51.75
C ASP A 180 6.60 -2.80 52.36
N ARG A 181 7.50 -3.48 51.64
CA ARG A 181 8.26 -4.62 52.16
C ARG A 181 9.12 -4.23 53.36
N ALA A 182 9.85 -3.10 53.28
CA ALA A 182 10.69 -2.63 54.37
C ALA A 182 9.87 -2.28 55.62
N LEU A 183 8.71 -1.63 55.45
CA LEU A 183 7.78 -1.34 56.55
C LEU A 183 7.26 -2.62 57.19
N LYS A 184 6.90 -3.64 56.40
CA LYS A 184 6.44 -4.93 56.93
C LYS A 184 7.54 -5.70 57.66
N GLU A 185 8.78 -5.60 57.20
CA GLU A 185 9.94 -6.19 57.88
C GLU A 185 10.19 -5.49 59.23
N GLU A 186 10.06 -4.17 59.30
CA GLU A 186 10.13 -3.41 60.55
C GLU A 186 8.99 -3.79 61.51
N GLU A 187 7.74 -3.83 61.02
CA GLU A 187 6.58 -4.29 61.80
C GLU A 187 6.82 -5.70 62.36
N MET A 188 7.29 -6.64 61.54
CA MET A 188 7.61 -8.00 61.98
C MET A 188 8.70 -8.01 63.06
N ASN A 189 9.77 -7.24 62.89
CA ASN A 189 10.85 -7.14 63.88
C ASN A 189 10.34 -6.56 65.22
N THR A 190 9.46 -5.55 65.17
CA THR A 190 8.83 -5.02 66.39
C THR A 190 7.96 -6.06 67.08
N LEU A 191 7.20 -6.86 66.31
CA LEU A 191 6.35 -7.91 66.85
C LEU A 191 7.17 -9.05 67.47
N ILE A 192 8.29 -9.44 66.85
CA ILE A 192 9.25 -10.40 67.41
C ILE A 192 9.84 -9.85 68.72
N SER A 193 10.25 -8.59 68.75
CA SER A 193 10.79 -7.96 69.96
C SER A 193 9.76 -7.94 71.10
N ASN A 194 8.51 -7.56 70.80
CA ASN A 194 7.42 -7.55 71.77
C ASN A 194 7.09 -8.96 72.27
N SER A 195 7.09 -9.95 71.38
CA SER A 195 6.88 -11.36 71.72
C SER A 195 7.98 -11.90 72.63
N ASN A 196 9.25 -11.62 72.30
CA ASN A 196 10.40 -12.01 73.13
C ASN A 196 10.34 -11.36 74.52
N GLN A 197 9.93 -10.09 74.60
CA GLN A 197 9.73 -9.41 75.88
C GLN A 197 8.62 -10.08 76.71
N ALA A 198 7.47 -10.38 76.08
CA ALA A 198 6.38 -11.08 76.76
C ALA A 198 6.78 -12.48 77.25
N TYR A 199 7.60 -13.22 76.48
CA TYR A 199 8.15 -14.50 76.91
C TYR A 199 9.10 -14.34 78.10
N ALA A 200 10.00 -13.36 78.07
CA ALA A 200 10.90 -13.08 79.19
C ALA A 200 10.12 -12.72 80.47
N ASP A 201 9.07 -11.89 80.34
CA ASP A 201 8.21 -11.52 81.47
C ASP A 201 7.43 -12.73 82.01
N ARG A 202 6.89 -13.58 81.12
CA ARG A 202 6.23 -14.84 81.51
C ARG A 202 7.19 -15.77 82.25
N ASP A 203 8.40 -15.97 81.72
CA ASP A 203 9.38 -16.87 82.33
C ASP A 203 9.85 -16.35 83.69
N ARG A 204 9.97 -15.01 83.84
CA ARG A 204 10.21 -14.35 85.14
C ARG A 204 9.09 -14.64 86.13
N LEU A 205 7.83 -14.46 85.74
CA LEU A 205 6.67 -14.72 86.60
C LEU A 205 6.54 -16.22 86.96
N MET A 206 6.85 -17.12 86.02
CA MET A 206 6.88 -18.55 86.30
C MET A 206 7.96 -18.91 87.32
N MET A 207 9.15 -18.32 87.22
CA MET A 207 10.22 -18.53 88.21
C MET A 207 9.82 -18.00 89.59
N GLU A 208 9.21 -16.81 89.66
CA GLU A 208 8.68 -16.23 90.89
C GLU A 208 7.58 -17.12 91.52
N LEU A 209 6.67 -17.66 90.71
CA LEU A 209 5.63 -18.59 91.15
C LEU A 209 6.22 -19.90 91.71
N VAL A 210 7.25 -20.45 91.07
CA VAL A 210 7.94 -21.64 91.58
C VAL A 210 8.61 -21.37 92.93
N GLN A 211 9.28 -20.21 93.07
CA GLN A 211 9.88 -19.80 94.34
C GLN A 211 8.82 -19.64 95.43
N LEU A 212 7.70 -18.98 95.11
CA LEU A 212 6.61 -18.75 96.05
C LEU A 212 5.95 -20.06 96.50
N LYS A 213 5.73 -21.01 95.58
CA LYS A 213 5.27 -22.37 95.92
C LYS A 213 6.26 -23.14 96.80
N SER A 214 7.56 -22.98 96.58
CA SER A 214 8.58 -23.61 97.43
C SER A 214 8.56 -23.04 98.85
N ALA A 215 8.46 -21.71 98.97
CA ALA A 215 8.34 -21.04 100.27
C ALA A 215 7.05 -21.44 100.99
N GLU A 216 5.91 -21.45 100.29
CA GLU A 216 4.63 -21.92 100.83
C GLU A 216 4.72 -23.36 101.36
N LYS A 217 5.38 -24.26 100.61
CA LYS A 217 5.58 -25.65 101.03
C LYS A 217 6.41 -25.74 102.32
N GLU A 218 7.47 -24.94 102.42
CA GLU A 218 8.31 -24.88 103.63
C GLU A 218 7.52 -24.33 104.82
N ASP A 219 6.73 -23.27 104.62
CA ASP A 219 5.86 -22.70 105.64
C ASP A 219 4.81 -23.70 106.13
N VAL A 220 4.14 -24.42 105.20
CA VAL A 220 3.19 -25.48 105.52
C VAL A 220 3.86 -26.61 106.28
N GLN A 221 5.06 -27.04 105.87
CA GLN A 221 5.82 -28.07 106.57
C GLN A 221 6.18 -27.62 107.99
N THR A 222 6.65 -26.38 108.14
CA THR A 222 6.99 -25.79 109.44
C THR A 222 5.74 -25.74 110.34
N PHE A 223 4.61 -25.27 109.81
CA PHE A 223 3.34 -25.25 110.51
C PHE A 223 2.87 -26.64 110.92
N GLN A 224 2.98 -27.65 110.05
CA GLN A 224 2.66 -29.04 110.38
C GLN A 224 3.54 -29.60 111.50
N THR A 225 4.86 -29.33 111.47
CA THR A 225 5.76 -29.78 112.54
C THR A 225 5.42 -29.15 113.89
N GLU A 226 5.09 -27.86 113.92
CA GLU A 226 4.66 -27.18 115.15
C GLU A 226 3.28 -27.67 115.62
N LEU A 227 2.35 -27.95 114.69
CA LEU A 227 1.07 -28.57 115.00
C LEU A 227 1.25 -29.95 115.64
N SER A 228 2.03 -30.84 115.01
CA SER A 228 2.33 -32.17 115.56
C SER A 228 3.06 -32.11 116.90
N ARG A 229 3.94 -31.12 117.11
CA ARG A 229 4.57 -30.89 118.42
C ARG A 229 3.55 -30.47 119.47
N CYS A 230 2.59 -29.62 119.09
CA CYS A 230 1.51 -29.19 119.96
C CYS A 230 0.56 -30.35 120.29
N GLU A 231 0.19 -31.16 119.29
CA GLU A 231 -0.58 -32.39 119.43
C GLU A 231 0.12 -33.41 120.33
N GLN A 232 1.42 -33.65 120.15
CA GLN A 232 2.20 -34.52 121.05
C GLN A 232 2.19 -33.99 122.48
N ARG A 233 2.25 -32.67 122.69
CA ARG A 233 2.13 -32.09 124.03
C ARG A 233 0.73 -32.31 124.63
N ILE A 234 -0.33 -32.18 123.82
CA ILE A 234 -1.71 -32.46 124.24
C ILE A 234 -1.92 -33.96 124.50
N GLU A 235 -1.39 -34.84 123.67
CA GLU A 235 -1.51 -36.29 123.82
C GLU A 235 -0.69 -36.78 125.01
N ASN A 236 0.52 -36.25 125.23
CA ASN A 236 1.25 -36.49 126.48
C ASN A 236 0.44 -36.01 127.68
N GLN A 237 -0.26 -34.87 127.62
CA GLN A 237 -1.19 -34.45 128.68
C GLN A 237 -2.39 -35.39 128.84
N ARG A 238 -2.96 -35.92 127.75
CA ARG A 238 -4.04 -36.94 127.79
C ARG A 238 -3.57 -38.26 128.40
N ILE A 239 -2.40 -38.76 128.00
CA ILE A 239 -1.79 -40.00 128.50
C ILE A 239 -1.40 -39.86 129.98
N THR A 240 -0.98 -38.67 130.41
CA THR A 240 -0.70 -38.40 131.84
C THR A 240 -1.98 -38.28 132.67
N GLN A 241 -3.14 -38.01 132.06
CA GLN A 241 -4.42 -37.88 132.77
C GLN A 241 -5.36 -39.10 132.65
N ASN A 242 -5.14 -40.05 131.74
CA ASN A 242 -6.08 -41.14 131.54
C ASN A 242 -5.41 -42.46 131.15
N HIS A 243 -5.62 -43.48 132.00
CA HIS A 243 -5.53 -44.90 131.68
C HIS A 243 -6.81 -45.57 132.22
N PRO A 244 -7.35 -46.64 131.63
CA PRO A 244 -7.69 -46.94 130.23
C PRO A 244 -9.23 -47.18 130.07
N ARG A 245 -9.79 -47.23 128.84
CA ARG A 245 -11.05 -47.98 128.59
C ARG A 245 -11.36 -48.25 127.10
N ASP A 246 -11.42 -49.55 126.82
CA ASP A 246 -12.34 -50.31 125.96
C ASP A 246 -12.75 -49.90 124.53
N GLN A 247 -12.51 -50.87 123.63
CA GLN A 247 -13.41 -51.48 122.63
C GLN A 247 -14.31 -50.61 121.73
N ALA A 248 -14.17 -50.77 120.41
CA ALA A 248 -15.11 -51.50 119.56
C ALA A 248 -14.83 -51.27 118.06
N GLN A 249 -14.98 -52.34 117.26
CA GLN A 249 -15.04 -52.37 115.79
C GLN A 249 -16.52 -52.17 115.34
N PRO A 250 -16.94 -52.55 114.12
CA PRO A 250 -16.84 -51.90 112.80
C PRO A 250 -18.25 -51.70 112.17
N ILE A 251 -18.45 -50.92 111.09
CA ILE A 251 -19.65 -51.09 110.22
C ILE A 251 -19.36 -50.82 108.73
N LEU A 252 -19.55 -51.87 107.92
CA LEU A 252 -19.96 -51.86 106.51
C LEU A 252 -21.49 -52.03 106.44
N SER A 253 -22.16 -51.40 105.46
CA SER A 253 -23.45 -51.85 104.84
C SER A 253 -23.64 -51.06 103.54
N ARG A 254 -23.67 -51.64 102.33
CA ARG A 254 -24.56 -52.61 101.62
C ARG A 254 -25.94 -52.07 101.19
N ASP A 255 -26.14 -52.24 99.88
CA ASP A 255 -27.38 -52.47 99.11
C ASP A 255 -28.36 -51.33 98.84
N SER A 256 -28.72 -51.13 97.55
CA SER A 256 -29.92 -51.78 96.98
C SER A 256 -30.09 -51.52 95.47
N GLN A 257 -30.47 -52.58 94.75
CA GLN A 257 -30.96 -52.62 93.37
C GLN A 257 -32.40 -52.11 93.23
N ILE A 258 -32.88 -52.08 91.97
CA ILE A 258 -34.28 -52.11 91.45
C ILE A 258 -34.70 -50.71 90.93
N GLY A 259 -35.24 -50.51 89.73
CA GLY A 259 -35.67 -51.40 88.66
C GLY A 259 -36.36 -50.61 87.53
N SER A 260 -36.30 -51.19 86.34
CA SER A 260 -36.90 -50.87 85.03
C SER A 260 -38.26 -50.15 85.01
N SER A 261 -38.42 -49.32 83.96
CA SER A 261 -39.61 -48.67 83.36
C SER A 261 -39.60 -47.14 83.33
N SER A 262 -38.41 -46.54 83.38
CA SER A 262 -38.16 -45.12 83.08
C SER A 262 -37.11 -44.93 81.96
N ASP A 263 -36.63 -46.02 81.35
CA ASP A 263 -35.37 -46.00 80.59
C ASP A 263 -35.40 -45.06 79.37
N GLN A 264 -36.51 -44.89 78.66
CA GLN A 264 -36.55 -43.97 77.51
C GLN A 264 -36.65 -42.49 77.92
N GLN A 265 -37.39 -42.20 79.00
CA GLN A 265 -37.52 -40.83 79.50
C GLN A 265 -36.25 -40.41 80.23
N GLU A 266 -35.64 -41.34 80.97
CA GLU A 266 -34.41 -41.17 81.73
C GLU A 266 -33.19 -41.08 80.81
N GLU A 267 -33.15 -41.87 79.73
CA GLU A 267 -32.14 -41.76 78.66
C GLU A 267 -32.29 -40.45 77.88
N LEU A 268 -33.52 -39.99 77.59
CA LEU A 268 -33.75 -38.66 76.99
C LEU A 268 -33.34 -37.53 77.93
N THR A 269 -33.64 -37.60 79.23
CA THR A 269 -33.17 -36.60 80.20
C THR A 269 -31.66 -36.65 80.39
N ALA A 270 -31.06 -37.84 80.49
CA ALA A 270 -29.61 -38.00 80.62
C ALA A 270 -28.90 -37.50 79.36
N LEU A 271 -29.46 -37.74 78.18
CA LEU A 271 -28.95 -37.21 76.92
C LEU A 271 -29.09 -35.68 76.86
N THR A 272 -30.20 -35.13 77.35
CA THR A 272 -30.42 -33.68 77.44
C THR A 272 -29.48 -33.01 78.44
N GLU A 273 -29.26 -33.63 79.61
CA GLU A 273 -28.29 -33.19 80.62
C GLU A 273 -26.87 -33.26 80.07
N ASN A 274 -26.54 -34.31 79.32
CA ASN A 274 -25.24 -34.47 78.69
C ASN A 274 -25.02 -33.40 77.59
N TYR A 275 -26.03 -33.13 76.76
CA TYR A 275 -25.97 -32.03 75.78
C TYR A 275 -25.87 -30.66 76.47
N GLN A 276 -26.64 -30.40 77.53
CA GLN A 276 -26.51 -29.17 78.31
C GLN A 276 -25.11 -29.04 78.90
N THR A 277 -24.59 -30.09 79.53
CA THR A 277 -23.24 -30.11 80.12
C THR A 277 -22.17 -29.87 79.06
N THR A 278 -22.33 -30.46 77.88
CA THR A 278 -21.40 -30.26 76.76
C THR A 278 -21.45 -28.81 76.25
N ILE A 279 -22.65 -28.20 76.20
CA ILE A 279 -22.85 -26.80 75.80
C ILE A 279 -22.24 -25.85 76.83
N THR A 280 -22.43 -26.05 78.13
CA THR A 280 -21.78 -25.23 79.17
C THR A 280 -20.27 -25.40 79.16
N GLN A 281 -19.76 -26.63 79.02
CA GLN A 281 -18.33 -26.88 78.90
C GLN A 281 -17.72 -26.20 77.66
N THR A 282 -18.42 -26.19 76.53
CA THR A 282 -17.93 -25.48 75.32
C THR A 282 -17.98 -23.96 75.49
N LEU A 283 -19.02 -23.41 76.11
CA LEU A 283 -19.10 -21.98 76.43
C LEU A 283 -18.01 -21.54 77.41
N ASP A 284 -17.74 -22.34 78.46
CA ASP A 284 -16.67 -22.07 79.43
C ASP A 284 -15.28 -22.13 78.77
N ASN A 285 -15.04 -23.14 77.92
CA ASN A 285 -13.78 -23.27 77.18
C ASN A 285 -13.55 -22.13 76.19
N LEU A 286 -14.62 -21.59 75.61
CA LEU A 286 -14.57 -20.49 74.64
C LEU A 286 -14.73 -19.11 75.31
N SER A 287 -14.94 -19.06 76.63
CA SER A 287 -15.17 -17.83 77.39
C SER A 287 -16.34 -16.98 76.85
N MET A 288 -17.41 -17.61 76.36
CA MET A 288 -18.58 -16.92 75.80
C MET A 288 -19.80 -17.05 76.71
N SER A 289 -20.60 -15.99 76.81
CA SER A 289 -21.65 -15.87 77.85
C SER A 289 -22.98 -16.51 77.44
N SER A 290 -23.18 -16.75 76.13
CA SER A 290 -24.44 -17.16 75.53
C SER A 290 -24.22 -18.03 74.29
N VAL A 291 -25.12 -19.00 74.07
CA VAL A 291 -25.17 -19.80 72.84
C VAL A 291 -25.35 -18.92 71.60
N GLU A 292 -26.07 -17.79 71.72
CA GLU A 292 -26.26 -16.84 70.62
C GLU A 292 -24.95 -16.12 70.26
N GLU A 293 -24.10 -15.81 71.24
CA GLU A 293 -22.77 -15.22 71.00
C GLU A 293 -21.86 -16.23 70.29
N LEU A 294 -21.92 -17.51 70.70
CA LEU A 294 -21.19 -18.59 70.06
C LEU A 294 -21.59 -18.77 68.59
N ILE A 295 -22.89 -18.75 68.28
CA ILE A 295 -23.39 -18.88 66.90
C ILE A 295 -22.96 -17.68 66.05
N ASN A 296 -23.08 -16.46 66.57
CA ASN A 296 -22.67 -15.25 65.86
C ASN A 296 -21.16 -15.25 65.58
N GLU A 297 -20.35 -15.67 66.54
CA GLU A 297 -18.89 -15.75 66.36
C GLU A 297 -18.48 -16.89 65.44
N ALA A 298 -19.19 -18.03 65.48
CA ALA A 298 -19.02 -19.10 64.51
C ALA A 298 -19.36 -18.62 63.09
N GLN A 299 -20.45 -17.87 62.90
CA GLN A 299 -20.82 -17.28 61.60
C GLN A 299 -19.80 -16.23 61.14
N ARG A 300 -19.24 -15.43 62.05
CA ARG A 300 -18.16 -14.47 61.75
C ARG A 300 -16.91 -15.21 61.26
N LEU A 301 -16.49 -16.24 61.98
CA LEU A 301 -15.36 -17.09 61.60
C LEU A 301 -15.61 -17.85 60.30
N GLU A 302 -16.83 -18.33 60.06
CA GLU A 302 -17.20 -19.00 58.82
C GLU A 302 -17.16 -18.04 57.63
N SER A 303 -17.61 -16.81 57.81
CA SER A 303 -17.50 -15.74 56.80
C SER A 303 -16.04 -15.36 56.51
N GLU A 304 -15.22 -15.24 57.56
CA GLU A 304 -13.78 -14.97 57.44
C GLU A 304 -13.05 -16.11 56.75
N ASN A 305 -13.34 -17.36 57.12
CA ASN A 305 -12.80 -18.56 56.48
C ASN A 305 -13.22 -18.67 55.01
N PHE A 306 -14.46 -18.31 54.67
CA PHE A 306 -14.92 -18.28 53.29
C PHE A 306 -14.15 -17.23 52.47
N SER A 307 -13.91 -16.05 53.04
CA SER A 307 -13.08 -15.01 52.40
C SER A 307 -11.64 -15.48 52.21
N LEU A 308 -11.03 -16.12 53.22
CA LEU A 308 -9.69 -16.67 53.13
C LEU A 308 -9.60 -17.80 52.10
N TYR A 309 -10.60 -18.67 52.04
CA TYR A 309 -10.69 -19.72 51.03
C TYR A 309 -10.72 -19.13 49.62
N ASN A 310 -11.58 -18.13 49.38
CA ASN A 310 -11.62 -17.45 48.09
C ASN A 310 -10.28 -16.80 47.74
N PHE A 311 -9.63 -16.16 48.71
CA PHE A 311 -8.29 -15.59 48.51
C PHE A 311 -7.25 -16.66 48.18
N VAL A 312 -7.28 -17.82 48.84
CA VAL A 312 -6.39 -18.96 48.54
C VAL A 312 -6.66 -19.51 47.14
N VAL A 313 -7.92 -19.64 46.74
CA VAL A 313 -8.32 -20.10 45.40
C VAL A 313 -7.85 -19.10 44.33
N GLU A 314 -8.04 -17.81 44.56
CA GLU A 314 -7.59 -16.75 43.64
C GLU A 314 -6.06 -16.73 43.51
N ASN A 315 -5.33 -16.82 44.63
CA ASN A 315 -3.87 -16.94 44.59
C ASN A 315 -3.39 -18.26 43.96
N ALA A 316 -4.15 -19.35 44.09
CA ALA A 316 -3.84 -20.59 43.38
C ALA A 316 -4.00 -20.41 41.87
N ALA A 317 -5.05 -19.72 41.42
CA ALA A 317 -5.24 -19.39 40.01
C ALA A 317 -4.13 -18.46 39.47
N ILE A 318 -3.77 -17.40 40.22
CA ILE A 318 -2.67 -16.50 39.87
C ILE A 318 -1.34 -17.25 39.81
N ARG A 319 -1.09 -18.17 40.74
CA ARG A 319 0.12 -19.00 40.73
C ARG A 319 0.19 -19.88 39.49
N THR A 320 -0.93 -20.48 39.07
CA THR A 320 -0.98 -21.28 37.84
C THR A 320 -0.70 -20.40 36.62
N ASP A 321 -1.32 -19.21 36.52
CA ASP A 321 -1.06 -18.28 35.42
C ASP A 321 0.40 -17.81 35.38
N LEU A 322 1.00 -17.50 36.54
CA LEU A 322 2.42 -17.17 36.63
C LEU A 322 3.31 -18.34 36.25
N GLN A 323 2.95 -19.57 36.59
CA GLN A 323 3.69 -20.77 36.18
C GLN A 323 3.62 -20.97 34.66
N ASP A 324 2.44 -20.81 34.06
CA ASP A 324 2.26 -20.91 32.61
C ASP A 324 3.08 -19.83 31.87
N GLN A 325 3.15 -18.62 32.40
CA GLN A 325 4.01 -17.55 31.86
C GLN A 325 5.50 -17.88 32.00
N LEU A 326 5.90 -18.50 33.12
CA LEU A 326 7.28 -18.91 33.36
C LEU A 326 7.69 -20.01 32.37
N ASP A 327 6.84 -21.00 32.17
CA ASP A 327 7.06 -22.09 31.22
C ASP A 327 7.15 -21.55 29.77
N GLN A 328 6.30 -20.58 29.39
CA GLN A 328 6.40 -19.90 28.10
C GLN A 328 7.73 -19.13 27.94
N LEU A 329 8.17 -18.43 28.98
CA LEU A 329 9.44 -17.70 28.95
C LEU A 329 10.62 -18.67 28.84
N GLU A 330 10.65 -19.76 29.61
CA GLU A 330 11.68 -20.80 29.50
C GLU A 330 11.72 -21.41 28.10
N GLN A 331 10.56 -21.63 27.48
CA GLN A 331 10.49 -22.13 26.11
C GLN A 331 11.08 -21.13 25.11
N THR A 332 10.78 -19.83 25.26
CA THR A 332 11.35 -18.77 24.41
C THR A 332 12.86 -18.61 24.61
N GLU A 333 13.35 -18.74 25.85
CA GLU A 333 14.78 -18.70 26.17
C GLU A 333 15.50 -19.87 25.50
N LYS A 334 14.92 -21.08 25.59
CA LYS A 334 15.45 -22.27 24.92
C LYS A 334 15.50 -22.09 23.40
N GLU A 335 14.44 -21.58 22.79
CA GLU A 335 14.41 -21.29 21.35
C GLU A 335 15.49 -20.28 20.93
N LEU A 336 15.72 -19.24 21.73
CA LEU A 336 16.76 -18.24 21.48
C LEU A 336 18.17 -18.82 21.68
N LEU A 337 18.35 -19.68 22.68
CA LEU A 337 19.63 -20.36 22.92
C LEU A 337 19.95 -21.32 21.78
N ASP A 338 18.96 -22.10 21.33
CA ASP A 338 19.06 -22.98 20.17
C ASP A 338 19.40 -22.16 18.91
N GLN A 339 18.74 -21.01 18.70
CA GLN A 339 19.08 -20.08 17.61
C GLN A 339 20.51 -19.53 17.71
N SER A 340 21.01 -19.24 18.92
CA SER A 340 22.38 -18.79 19.13
C SER A 340 23.43 -19.90 18.91
N GLN A 341 23.05 -21.16 19.08
CA GLN A 341 23.91 -22.32 18.85
C GLN A 341 23.84 -22.86 17.41
N MET A 342 22.87 -22.40 16.61
CA MET A 342 22.80 -22.74 15.19
C MET A 342 24.03 -22.19 14.46
N THR A 343 24.75 -23.07 13.79
CA THR A 343 25.88 -22.69 12.93
C THR A 343 25.38 -21.82 11.78
N GLU A 344 26.22 -20.93 11.27
CA GLU A 344 25.91 -20.03 10.14
C GLU A 344 25.35 -20.77 8.91
N GLU A 345 25.75 -22.03 8.70
CA GLU A 345 25.24 -22.92 7.67
C GLU A 345 23.76 -23.32 7.87
N GLN A 346 23.35 -23.61 9.11
CA GLN A 346 21.96 -23.93 9.45
C GLN A 346 21.05 -22.69 9.42
N LEU A 347 21.59 -21.53 9.77
CA LEU A 347 20.91 -20.24 9.60
C LEU A 347 20.69 -19.92 8.12
N SER A 348 21.70 -20.16 7.28
CA SER A 348 21.59 -20.03 5.83
C SER A 348 20.52 -20.98 5.26
N GLU A 349 20.49 -22.25 5.69
CA GLU A 349 19.46 -23.22 5.25
C GLU A 349 18.04 -22.80 5.67
N LYS A 350 17.85 -22.34 6.92
CA LYS A 350 16.54 -21.79 7.34
C LYS A 350 16.15 -20.55 6.53
N LEU A 351 17.10 -19.67 6.22
CA LEU A 351 16.84 -18.50 5.38
C LEU A 351 16.45 -18.89 3.95
N THR A 352 17.06 -19.91 3.34
CA THR A 352 16.64 -20.37 2.01
C THR A 352 15.24 -20.98 2.04
N VAL A 353 14.91 -21.77 3.06
CA VAL A 353 13.56 -22.33 3.24
C VAL A 353 12.51 -21.22 3.41
N ILE A 354 12.78 -20.24 4.28
CA ILE A 354 11.87 -19.09 4.47
C ILE A 354 11.73 -18.29 3.17
N THR A 355 12.82 -18.08 2.43
CA THR A 355 12.79 -17.37 1.15
C THR A 355 11.95 -18.13 0.12
N ASN A 356 12.07 -19.46 0.07
CA ASN A 356 11.26 -20.31 -0.81
C ASN A 356 9.78 -20.27 -0.43
N ASN A 357 9.47 -20.32 0.87
CA ASN A 357 8.08 -20.21 1.35
C ASN A 357 7.49 -18.83 1.00
N ILE A 358 8.23 -17.74 1.23
CA ILE A 358 7.81 -16.39 0.85
C ILE A 358 7.54 -16.31 -0.65
N ASN A 359 8.39 -16.91 -1.47
CA ASN A 359 8.20 -16.93 -2.92
C ASN A 359 6.96 -17.73 -3.32
N SER A 360 6.74 -18.92 -2.73
CA SER A 360 5.54 -19.73 -2.97
C SER A 360 4.27 -18.99 -2.58
N THR A 361 4.20 -18.46 -1.37
CA THR A 361 3.05 -17.69 -0.89
C THR A 361 2.83 -16.42 -1.71
N SER A 362 3.91 -15.75 -2.16
CA SER A 362 3.80 -14.58 -3.04
C SER A 362 3.25 -14.95 -4.42
N GLN A 363 3.61 -16.13 -4.93
CA GLN A 363 3.08 -16.65 -6.17
C GLN A 363 1.60 -17.00 -6.04
N GLU A 364 1.21 -17.75 -5.01
CA GLU A 364 -0.19 -18.07 -4.69
C GLU A 364 -1.03 -16.80 -4.51
N LEU A 365 -0.49 -15.79 -3.83
CA LEU A 365 -1.15 -14.50 -3.64
C LEU A 365 -1.35 -13.75 -4.96
N ASN A 366 -0.37 -13.81 -5.86
CA ASN A 366 -0.50 -13.21 -7.18
C ASN A 366 -1.54 -13.96 -8.03
N ASP A 367 -1.54 -15.29 -7.99
CA ASP A 367 -2.51 -16.12 -8.69
C ASP A 367 -3.93 -15.82 -8.20
N LEU A 368 -4.16 -15.80 -6.88
CA LEU A 368 -5.43 -15.41 -6.27
C LEU A 368 -5.85 -13.98 -6.63
N LYS A 369 -4.91 -13.02 -6.67
CA LYS A 369 -5.21 -11.65 -7.11
C LYS A 369 -5.62 -11.59 -8.57
N THR A 370 -4.96 -12.35 -9.45
CA THR A 370 -5.34 -12.41 -10.86
C THR A 370 -6.71 -13.05 -11.04
N GLN A 371 -7.00 -14.12 -10.29
CA GLN A 371 -8.30 -14.78 -10.30
C GLN A 371 -9.40 -13.84 -9.81
N HIS A 372 -9.22 -13.21 -8.64
CA HIS A 372 -10.16 -12.22 -8.11
C HIS A 372 -10.40 -11.05 -9.09
N LYS A 373 -9.38 -10.62 -9.85
CA LYS A 373 -9.55 -9.58 -10.87
C LYS A 373 -10.42 -10.06 -12.04
N LYS A 374 -10.24 -11.31 -12.49
CA LYS A 374 -11.08 -11.94 -13.54
C LYS A 374 -12.51 -12.10 -13.05
N ASP A 375 -12.71 -12.68 -11.87
CA ASP A 375 -14.04 -12.88 -11.29
C ASP A 375 -14.75 -11.54 -11.12
N LYS A 376 -14.05 -10.49 -10.67
CA LYS A 376 -14.61 -9.14 -10.54
C LYS A 376 -15.03 -8.54 -11.89
N THR A 377 -14.30 -8.80 -12.98
CA THR A 377 -14.73 -8.37 -14.32
C THR A 377 -15.96 -9.13 -14.79
N GLU A 378 -16.00 -10.45 -14.58
CA GLU A 378 -17.15 -11.29 -14.93
C GLU A 378 -18.41 -10.90 -14.14
N PHE A 379 -18.29 -10.67 -12.83
CA PHE A 379 -19.41 -10.18 -12.00
C PHE A 379 -19.92 -8.82 -12.46
N LYS A 380 -19.04 -7.92 -12.90
CA LYS A 380 -19.46 -6.61 -13.41
C LYS A 380 -20.31 -6.77 -14.68
N GLU A 381 -19.89 -7.62 -15.61
CA GLU A 381 -20.66 -7.90 -16.83
C GLU A 381 -22.02 -8.55 -16.51
N ILE A 382 -22.07 -9.45 -15.53
CA ILE A 382 -23.33 -10.06 -15.07
C ILE A 382 -24.26 -9.02 -14.44
N TYR A 383 -23.72 -8.12 -13.60
CA TYR A 383 -24.50 -7.06 -12.97
C TYR A 383 -25.04 -6.05 -14.00
N GLU A 384 -24.24 -5.67 -15.01
CA GLU A 384 -24.73 -4.80 -16.10
C GLU A 384 -25.92 -5.47 -16.83
N LYS A 385 -25.82 -6.76 -17.18
CA LYS A 385 -26.91 -7.51 -17.83
C LYS A 385 -28.14 -7.69 -16.96
N LEU A 386 -27.97 -7.95 -15.66
CA LEU A 386 -29.08 -8.07 -14.72
C LEU A 386 -29.79 -6.73 -14.53
N GLU A 387 -29.05 -5.62 -14.56
CA GLU A 387 -29.60 -4.27 -14.41
C GLU A 387 -30.41 -3.89 -15.65
N ASP A 388 -29.90 -4.21 -16.84
CA ASP A 388 -30.64 -4.07 -18.10
C ASP A 388 -31.96 -4.85 -18.06
N LEU A 389 -31.91 -6.13 -17.65
CA LEU A 389 -33.11 -6.98 -17.55
C LEU A 389 -34.11 -6.45 -16.50
N PHE A 390 -33.62 -5.99 -15.35
CA PHE A 390 -34.47 -5.43 -14.29
C PHE A 390 -35.22 -4.19 -14.76
N ASN A 391 -34.52 -3.32 -15.51
CA ASN A 391 -35.08 -2.10 -16.07
C ASN A 391 -36.05 -2.41 -17.24
N GLU A 392 -35.73 -3.39 -18.10
CA GLU A 392 -36.60 -3.81 -19.21
C GLU A 392 -37.93 -4.42 -18.72
N LEU A 393 -37.89 -5.19 -17.62
CA LEU A 393 -39.08 -5.74 -16.98
C LEU A 393 -39.86 -4.72 -16.13
N GLY A 394 -39.36 -3.49 -15.96
CA GLY A 394 -40.01 -2.45 -15.17
C GLY A 394 -40.10 -2.77 -13.67
N CYS A 395 -39.16 -3.54 -13.14
CA CYS A 395 -39.15 -3.93 -11.73
C CYS A 395 -38.89 -2.74 -10.79
N SER A 396 -39.46 -2.75 -9.58
CA SER A 396 -39.37 -1.64 -8.62
C SER A 396 -38.20 -1.82 -7.63
N TRP A 397 -37.47 -0.74 -7.37
CA TRP A 397 -36.36 -0.65 -6.40
C TRP A 397 -36.83 -0.38 -4.96
N GLU A 398 -38.13 -0.27 -4.71
CA GLU A 398 -38.73 0.31 -3.49
C GLU A 398 -38.49 -0.50 -2.19
N HIS A 399 -37.82 -1.65 -2.28
CA HIS A 399 -37.42 -2.49 -1.13
C HIS A 399 -35.97 -2.99 -1.24
N ALA A 400 -35.12 -2.30 -2.00
CA ALA A 400 -33.73 -2.68 -2.15
C ALA A 400 -33.01 -2.61 -0.78
N PRO A 401 -32.31 -3.67 -0.35
CA PRO A 401 -31.69 -3.75 0.99
C PRO A 401 -30.57 -2.73 1.21
N ASP A 402 -30.04 -2.12 0.15
CA ASP A 402 -29.00 -1.09 0.19
C ASP A 402 -29.49 0.31 -0.23
N GLU A 403 -30.80 0.49 -0.44
CA GLU A 403 -31.45 1.73 -0.90
C GLU A 403 -30.89 2.33 -2.21
N LYS A 404 -30.04 1.56 -2.92
CA LYS A 404 -29.42 1.98 -4.17
C LYS A 404 -30.29 1.55 -5.35
N LYS A 405 -30.26 2.38 -6.39
CA LYS A 405 -31.00 2.17 -7.65
C LYS A 405 -30.15 1.53 -8.76
N HIS A 406 -29.12 0.78 -8.39
CA HIS A 406 -28.22 0.07 -9.30
C HIS A 406 -27.76 -1.22 -8.64
N ILE A 407 -27.29 -2.19 -9.43
CA ILE A 407 -26.89 -3.50 -8.88
C ILE A 407 -25.56 -3.40 -8.12
N THR A 408 -25.56 -3.94 -6.91
CA THR A 408 -24.41 -4.11 -6.03
C THR A 408 -24.34 -5.57 -5.56
N ILE A 409 -23.20 -5.96 -4.99
CA ILE A 409 -23.04 -7.30 -4.41
C ILE A 409 -24.12 -7.57 -3.34
N ALA A 410 -24.47 -6.55 -2.55
CA ALA A 410 -25.43 -6.68 -1.45
C ALA A 410 -26.90 -6.82 -1.93
N ASN A 411 -27.26 -6.17 -3.05
CA ASN A 411 -28.63 -6.20 -3.57
C ASN A 411 -28.85 -7.17 -4.74
N SER A 412 -27.77 -7.78 -5.26
CA SER A 412 -27.82 -8.70 -6.40
C SER A 412 -28.86 -9.81 -6.26
N ARG A 413 -28.94 -10.42 -5.07
CA ARG A 413 -29.94 -11.45 -4.75
C ARG A 413 -31.37 -10.91 -4.74
N PHE A 414 -31.58 -9.71 -4.22
CA PHE A 414 -32.89 -9.05 -4.22
C PHE A 414 -33.37 -8.77 -5.66
N VAL A 415 -32.47 -8.28 -6.51
CA VAL A 415 -32.74 -8.00 -7.92
C VAL A 415 -33.14 -9.27 -8.68
N MET A 416 -32.38 -10.37 -8.52
CA MET A 416 -32.73 -11.65 -9.15
C MET A 416 -34.09 -12.18 -8.67
N THR A 417 -34.36 -12.18 -7.36
CA THR A 417 -35.66 -12.64 -6.83
C THR A 417 -36.84 -11.78 -7.30
N THR A 418 -36.62 -10.48 -7.50
CA THR A 418 -37.66 -9.57 -8.01
C THR A 418 -37.93 -9.81 -9.49
N ILE A 419 -36.88 -10.03 -10.31
CA ILE A 419 -37.02 -10.46 -11.71
C ILE A 419 -37.81 -11.76 -11.81
N GLU A 420 -37.47 -12.76 -10.98
CA GLU A 420 -38.18 -14.05 -10.93
C GLU A 420 -39.68 -13.87 -10.64
N LYS A 421 -40.04 -13.03 -9.66
CA LYS A 421 -41.43 -12.73 -9.33
C LYS A 421 -42.17 -12.04 -10.48
N CYS A 422 -41.56 -11.03 -11.09
CA CYS A 422 -42.15 -10.30 -12.22
C CYS A 422 -42.39 -11.23 -13.41
N LEU A 423 -41.42 -12.07 -13.75
CA LEU A 423 -41.57 -13.09 -14.81
C LEU A 423 -42.69 -14.09 -14.49
N MET A 424 -42.79 -14.56 -13.24
CA MET A 424 -43.88 -15.45 -12.82
C MET A 424 -45.26 -14.80 -12.93
N GLU A 425 -45.39 -13.52 -12.56
CA GLU A 425 -46.62 -12.76 -12.71
C GLU A 425 -47.01 -12.59 -14.18
N MET A 426 -46.07 -12.20 -15.05
CA MET A 426 -46.33 -12.11 -16.49
C MET A 426 -46.75 -13.46 -17.10
N MET A 427 -46.12 -14.56 -16.69
CA MET A 427 -46.52 -15.91 -17.12
C MET A 427 -47.92 -16.28 -16.63
N ARG A 428 -48.26 -15.90 -15.39
CA ARG A 428 -49.60 -16.13 -14.84
C ARG A 428 -50.65 -15.31 -15.59
N ASP A 429 -50.40 -14.02 -15.82
CA ASP A 429 -51.29 -13.12 -16.56
C ASP A 429 -51.52 -13.59 -17.99
N THR A 430 -50.48 -14.06 -18.67
CA THR A 430 -50.60 -14.62 -20.02
C THR A 430 -51.40 -15.92 -20.02
N CYS A 431 -51.20 -16.81 -19.03
CA CYS A 431 -52.00 -18.02 -18.86
C CYS A 431 -53.47 -17.70 -18.56
N ASP A 432 -53.75 -16.72 -17.69
CA ASP A 432 -55.10 -16.31 -17.33
C ASP A 432 -55.81 -15.60 -18.50
N LYS A 433 -55.10 -14.77 -19.28
CA LYS A 433 -55.61 -14.20 -20.54
C LYS A 433 -55.92 -15.29 -21.56
N ALA A 434 -55.04 -16.29 -21.71
CA ALA A 434 -55.29 -17.43 -22.60
C ALA A 434 -56.50 -18.24 -22.14
N ARG A 435 -56.63 -18.51 -20.83
CA ARG A 435 -57.79 -19.18 -20.24
C ARG A 435 -59.08 -18.38 -20.43
N MET A 436 -59.07 -17.06 -20.21
CA MET A 436 -60.23 -16.19 -20.44
C MET A 436 -60.61 -16.13 -21.92
N GLN A 437 -59.65 -16.00 -22.83
CA GLN A 437 -59.92 -16.06 -24.27
C GLN A 437 -60.53 -17.41 -24.68
N TYR A 438 -60.08 -18.50 -24.08
CA TYR A 438 -60.66 -19.82 -24.29
C TYR A 438 -62.08 -19.89 -23.69
N ALA A 439 -62.27 -19.45 -22.45
CA ALA A 439 -63.57 -19.45 -21.77
C ALA A 439 -64.61 -18.59 -22.50
N VAL A 440 -64.25 -17.40 -22.99
CA VAL A 440 -65.16 -16.53 -23.76
C VAL A 440 -65.49 -17.13 -25.13
N ARG A 441 -64.56 -17.86 -25.76
CA ARG A 441 -64.81 -18.54 -27.04
C ARG A 441 -65.65 -19.80 -26.91
N TYR A 442 -65.74 -20.40 -25.72
CA TYR A 442 -66.42 -21.68 -25.47
C TYR A 442 -67.42 -21.66 -24.30
N ALA A 443 -67.92 -20.49 -23.87
CA ALA A 443 -68.84 -20.41 -22.73
C ALA A 443 -70.21 -21.04 -23.06
N ASP A 444 -70.48 -22.19 -22.44
CA ASP A 444 -71.77 -22.88 -22.42
C ASP A 444 -72.72 -22.17 -21.41
N PRO A 445 -73.97 -21.82 -21.74
CA PRO A 445 -74.81 -20.89 -20.94
C PRO A 445 -75.32 -21.42 -19.59
N GLN A 446 -74.92 -22.60 -19.13
CA GLN A 446 -75.57 -23.28 -17.98
C GLN A 446 -74.84 -23.14 -16.63
N SER A 447 -73.67 -22.52 -16.54
CA SER A 447 -72.83 -22.58 -15.32
C SER A 447 -73.04 -21.45 -14.28
N ILE A 448 -74.09 -20.62 -14.36
CA ILE A 448 -74.25 -19.44 -13.47
C ILE A 448 -74.97 -19.75 -12.14
N LEU A 449 -75.46 -20.97 -11.91
CA LEU A 449 -76.19 -21.27 -10.67
C LEU A 449 -75.72 -22.58 -10.03
N ALA A 450 -75.37 -22.47 -8.75
CA ALA A 450 -75.11 -23.54 -7.79
C ALA A 450 -73.73 -24.21 -7.89
N ASP A 451 -72.90 -24.11 -6.85
CA ASP A 451 -72.99 -25.13 -5.80
C ASP A 451 -72.18 -24.76 -4.55
N ASP A 452 -72.87 -24.87 -3.42
CA ASP A 452 -72.35 -24.89 -2.06
C ASP A 452 -72.50 -26.33 -1.56
N ARG A 453 -71.44 -26.86 -0.94
CA ARG A 453 -71.35 -28.06 -0.09
C ARG A 453 -71.27 -29.46 -0.70
N THR A 454 -70.09 -30.07 -0.42
CA THR A 454 -69.87 -31.41 0.18
C THR A 454 -70.38 -32.64 -0.61
N GLU A 455 -69.68 -33.75 -0.78
CA GLU A 455 -68.69 -34.41 0.07
C GLU A 455 -68.14 -35.64 -0.70
N THR A 456 -66.87 -35.94 -0.48
CA THR A 456 -66.26 -37.28 -0.38
C THR A 456 -66.51 -38.39 -1.44
N THR A 457 -65.42 -38.68 -2.17
CA THR A 457 -64.78 -40.02 -2.31
C THR A 457 -65.53 -41.11 -3.10
N VAL A 458 -64.96 -42.07 -3.83
CA VAL A 458 -63.66 -42.76 -3.93
C VAL A 458 -63.62 -43.32 -5.36
N SER A 459 -62.46 -43.42 -6.01
CA SER A 459 -62.10 -44.63 -6.78
C SER A 459 -60.59 -44.70 -7.01
N ARG A 460 -59.97 -45.52 -6.17
CA ARG A 460 -58.65 -46.13 -6.33
C ARG A 460 -58.59 -46.95 -7.62
N ILE A 461 -57.38 -47.14 -8.15
CA ILE A 461 -56.63 -48.41 -8.26
C ILE A 461 -55.26 -48.05 -8.87
N SER A 462 -54.17 -48.08 -8.11
CA SER A 462 -53.25 -49.23 -7.91
C SER A 462 -52.45 -49.54 -9.18
N LEU A 463 -51.14 -49.78 -9.19
CA LEU A 463 -50.15 -50.12 -8.17
C LEU A 463 -48.79 -50.11 -8.92
N HIS A 464 -47.72 -49.57 -8.34
CA HIS A 464 -46.44 -50.29 -8.23
C HIS A 464 -45.61 -49.74 -7.06
N GLN A 465 -45.57 -50.58 -6.03
CA GLN A 465 -44.61 -50.64 -4.92
C GLN A 465 -43.19 -50.88 -5.46
N ARG A 466 -42.07 -50.49 -4.85
CA ARG A 466 -41.42 -50.78 -3.54
C ARG A 466 -40.11 -49.95 -3.59
N SER A 467 -39.41 -49.54 -2.54
CA SER A 467 -39.33 -49.97 -1.15
C SER A 467 -38.67 -48.86 -0.33
N SER A 468 -39.18 -48.64 0.87
CA SER A 468 -38.56 -47.88 1.94
C SER A 468 -37.33 -48.62 2.50
N GLN A 469 -36.21 -47.92 2.60
CA GLN A 469 -35.23 -48.12 3.65
C GLN A 469 -34.83 -46.74 4.16
N ASP A 470 -35.06 -46.53 5.45
CA ASP A 470 -34.61 -45.37 6.21
C ASP A 470 -33.11 -45.15 6.03
N ARG A 471 -32.73 -43.94 5.63
CA ARG A 471 -31.47 -43.32 6.05
C ARG A 471 -31.68 -41.83 6.29
N GLU A 472 -31.78 -41.54 7.57
CA GLU A 472 -31.37 -40.33 8.30
C GLU A 472 -30.91 -39.13 7.47
N ILE A 473 -31.66 -38.04 7.67
CA ILE A 473 -31.28 -36.68 7.34
C ILE A 473 -30.13 -36.26 8.28
N PRO A 474 -28.93 -35.88 7.79
CA PRO A 474 -27.95 -35.25 8.66
C PRO A 474 -28.42 -33.84 8.98
N LYS A 475 -28.51 -33.59 10.28
CA LYS A 475 -28.78 -32.32 10.92
C LYS A 475 -27.85 -31.24 10.39
N SER A 476 -28.41 -30.03 10.30
CA SER A 476 -27.69 -28.77 10.27
C SER A 476 -26.47 -28.79 11.21
N ILE A 477 -25.28 -28.60 10.64
CA ILE A 477 -24.06 -28.40 11.43
C ILE A 477 -24.10 -26.99 12.00
N GLU A 478 -24.25 -26.91 13.32
CA GLU A 478 -24.02 -25.70 14.11
C GLU A 478 -22.58 -25.20 13.89
N SER A 479 -22.49 -23.92 13.53
CA SER A 479 -21.31 -23.21 13.02
C SER A 479 -20.18 -22.94 14.05
N THR A 480 -20.03 -23.72 15.13
CA THR A 480 -19.11 -23.32 16.23
C THR A 480 -18.28 -24.43 16.88
N ARG A 481 -18.01 -25.57 16.21
CA ARG A 481 -17.00 -26.53 16.71
C ARG A 481 -15.92 -26.84 15.67
N PRO A 482 -14.62 -26.86 16.05
CA PRO A 482 -13.55 -27.30 15.16
C PRO A 482 -13.71 -28.77 14.77
N LEU A 483 -13.53 -29.06 13.47
CA LEU A 483 -13.66 -30.40 12.87
C LEU A 483 -12.60 -31.36 13.42
N THR A 484 -12.97 -32.64 13.47
CA THR A 484 -12.08 -33.73 13.89
C THR A 484 -11.18 -34.21 12.75
N LEU A 485 -10.05 -34.84 13.10
CA LEU A 485 -9.04 -35.32 12.15
C LEU A 485 -9.58 -36.36 11.14
N GLU A 486 -10.61 -37.11 11.52
CA GLU A 486 -11.27 -38.08 10.64
C GLU A 486 -12.07 -37.39 9.53
N GLU A 487 -12.75 -36.28 9.85
CA GLU A 487 -13.59 -35.51 8.91
C GLU A 487 -12.75 -34.72 7.90
N ILE A 488 -11.54 -34.30 8.28
CA ILE A 488 -10.58 -33.64 7.36
C ILE A 488 -10.04 -34.65 6.33
N ARG A 489 -9.99 -35.94 6.67
CA ARG A 489 -9.42 -36.99 5.81
C ARG A 489 -10.39 -37.48 4.74
N GLU A 490 -11.69 -37.32 4.93
CA GLU A 490 -12.71 -37.59 3.90
C GLU A 490 -12.88 -36.45 2.89
N LEU A 491 -12.29 -35.27 3.16
CA LEU A 491 -12.35 -34.08 2.31
C LEU A 491 -11.14 -33.90 1.37
N LEU A 492 -10.07 -34.69 1.55
CA LEU A 492 -8.89 -34.78 0.69
C LEU A 492 -8.98 -36.02 -0.20
#